data_AF-M0L1H1-F1
#
_entry.id   AF-M0L1H1-F1
#
_cell.length_a   1.000
_cell.length_b   1.000
_cell.length_c   1.000
_cell.angle_alpha   90.00
_cell.angle_beta   90.00
_cell.angle_gamma   90.00
#
_symmetry.space_group_name_H-M   'P 1'
#
loop_
_entity.id
_entity.type
_entity.pdbx_description
1 polymer ?
#
loop_
_entity_poly.entity_id
_entity_poly.type
_entity_poly.pdbx_seq_one_letter_code
_entity_poly.pdbx_strand_id
1 'polypeptide(L)' 'MGDLVEAELGRSIERLEISKLETLLTLAQRTDLPSEVVEPLETTKTEAENGLERLQDLSL' A
#
# COMPACT_ATOMS: atom_id res chain seq x y z
N MET A 1 10.36 -23.18 2.07
CA MET A 1 11.12 -22.09 2.73
C MET A 1 11.23 -20.87 1.83
N GLY A 2 11.55 -21.02 0.53
CA GLY A 2 11.54 -19.91 -0.43
C GLY A 2 10.21 -19.14 -0.46
N ASP A 3 9.10 -19.85 -0.63
CA ASP A 3 7.75 -19.24 -0.73
C ASP A 3 7.35 -18.43 0.51
N LEU A 4 7.75 -18.86 1.71
CA LEU A 4 7.48 -18.14 2.96
C LEU A 4 8.32 -16.84 3.07
N VAL A 5 9.58 -16.90 2.63
CA VAL A 5 10.49 -15.75 2.60
C VAL A 5 10.02 -14.73 1.57
N GLU A 6 9.60 -15.19 0.38
CA GLU A 6 9.02 -14.34 -0.66
C GLU A 6 7.73 -13.68 -0.18
N ALA A 7 6.86 -14.42 0.51
CA ALA A 7 5.63 -13.85 1.08
C ALA A 7 5.93 -12.79 2.15
N GLU A 8 6.92 -13.00 3.03
CA GLU A 8 7.31 -12.00 4.03
C GLU A 8 7.94 -10.74 3.41
N LEU A 9 8.75 -10.92 2.36
CA LEU A 9 9.28 -9.80 1.59
C LEU A 9 8.14 -9.01 0.93
N GLY A 10 7.19 -9.70 0.29
CA GLY A 10 5.99 -9.08 -0.29
C GLY A 10 5.20 -8.28 0.76
N ARG A 11 4.91 -8.87 1.93
CA ARG A 11 4.22 -8.16 3.02
C ARG A 11 4.97 -6.91 3.49
N SER A 12 6.30 -6.99 3.55
CA SER A 12 7.14 -5.86 3.95
C SER A 12 7.11 -4.73 2.92
N ILE A 13 7.07 -5.06 1.63
CA ILE A 13 6.92 -4.10 0.54
C ILE A 13 5.56 -3.41 0.62
N GLU A 14 4.47 -4.17 0.72
CA GLU A 14 3.11 -3.62 0.77
C GLU A 14 2.92 -2.68 1.97
N ARG A 15 3.42 -3.07 3.16
CA ARG A 15 3.38 -2.21 4.36
C ARG A 15 4.14 -0.90 4.16
N LEU A 16 5.29 -0.94 3.49
CA LEU A 16 6.08 0.26 3.18
C LEU A 16 5.37 1.16 2.18
N GLU A 17 4.73 0.57 1.17
CA GLU A 17 3.95 1.28 0.16
C GLU A 17 2.75 2.00 0.78
N ILE A 18 1.96 1.30 1.59
CA ILE A 18 0.82 1.86 2.34
C ILE A 18 1.28 3.06 3.19
N SER A 19 2.35 2.92 3.98
CA SER A 19 2.86 4.00 4.83
C SER A 19 3.29 5.24 4.03
N LYS A 20 3.88 5.05 2.85
CA LYS A 20 4.23 6.15 1.95
C LYS A 20 2.99 6.81 1.36
N LEU A 21 1.99 6.04 0.94
CA LEU A 21 0.74 6.56 0.38
C LEU A 21 -0.06 7.34 1.43
N GLU A 22 -0.13 6.87 2.67
CA GLU A 22 -0.71 7.61 3.78
C GLU A 22 -0.01 8.97 4.01
N THR A 23 1.31 9.00 3.91
CA THR A 23 2.09 10.25 4.01
C THR A 23 1.77 11.19 2.85
N LEU A 24 1.73 10.68 1.62
CA LEU A 24 1.41 11.48 0.43
C LEU A 24 -0.02 12.03 0.47
N LEU A 25 -1.00 11.22 0.88
CA LEU A 25 -2.39 11.65 1.06
C LEU A 25 -2.51 12.72 2.15
N THR A 26 -1.78 12.56 3.25
CA THR A 26 -1.71 13.58 4.31
C THR A 26 -1.13 14.90 3.79
N LEU A 27 -0.07 14.83 2.97
CA LEU A 27 0.50 16.02 2.34
C LEU A 27 -0.47 16.66 1.35
N ALA A 28 -1.09 15.86 0.48
CA ALA A 28 -2.06 16.31 -0.50
C ALA A 28 -3.23 17.05 0.15
N GLN A 29 -3.75 16.52 1.26
CA GLN A 29 -4.79 17.16 2.06
C GLN A 29 -4.33 18.50 2.65
N ARG A 30 -3.09 18.59 3.15
CA ARG A 30 -2.53 19.82 3.76
C ARG A 30 -2.23 20.91 2.75
N THR A 31 -1.98 20.55 1.50
CA THR A 31 -1.67 21.48 0.41
C THR A 31 -2.83 21.70 -0.56
N ASP A 32 -4.01 21.15 -0.27
CA ASP A 32 -5.22 21.28 -1.10
C ASP A 32 -4.97 20.86 -2.57
N LEU A 33 -4.32 19.71 -2.77
CA LEU A 33 -4.06 19.20 -4.13
C LEU A 33 -5.37 18.78 -4.81
N PRO A 34 -5.47 18.94 -6.14
CA PRO A 34 -6.68 18.59 -6.87
C PRO A 34 -6.92 17.08 -6.86
N SER A 35 -8.19 16.69 -7.05
CA SER A 35 -8.60 15.28 -7.00
C SER A 35 -7.90 14.41 -8.04
N GLU A 36 -7.50 14.97 -9.18
CA GLU A 36 -6.69 14.30 -10.21
C GLU A 36 -5.33 13.79 -9.69
N VAL A 37 -4.83 14.35 -8.58
CA VAL A 37 -3.63 13.88 -7.88
C VAL A 37 -4.00 12.96 -6.69
N VAL A 38 -5.09 13.24 -6.00
CA VAL A 38 -5.52 12.48 -4.80
C VAL A 38 -6.09 11.10 -5.16
N GLU A 39 -7.00 11.03 -6.12
CA GLU A 39 -7.73 9.80 -6.48
C GLU A 39 -6.79 8.66 -6.92
N PRO A 40 -5.73 8.89 -7.72
CA PRO A 40 -4.75 7.85 -8.02
C PRO A 40 -4.04 7.32 -6.76
N LEU A 41 -3.70 8.19 -5.80
CA LEU A 41 -3.03 7.77 -4.56
C LEU A 41 -3.94 6.91 -3.68
N GLU A 42 -5.23 7.24 -3.59
CA GLU A 42 -6.23 6.44 -2.88
C GLU A 42 -6.44 5.08 -3.56
N THR A 43 -6.47 5.07 -4.89
CA THR A 43 -6.57 3.84 -5.69
C THR A 43 -5.37 2.93 -5.43
N THR A 44 -4.15 3.44 -5.55
CA THR A 44 -2.93 2.66 -5.29
C THR A 44 -2.88 2.17 -3.83
N LYS A 45 -3.32 2.98 -2.86
CA LYS A 45 -3.37 2.55 -1.45
C LYS A 45 -4.31 1.36 -1.27
N THR A 46 -5.49 1.42 -1.89
CA THR A 46 -6.46 0.32 -1.87
C THR A 46 -5.89 -0.94 -2.53
N GLU A 47 -5.16 -0.81 -3.64
CA GLU A 47 -4.49 -1.92 -4.31
C GLU A 47 -3.42 -2.59 -3.44
N ALA A 48 -2.60 -1.78 -2.75
CA ALA A 48 -1.59 -2.26 -1.82
C ALA A 48 -2.19 -2.95 -0.58
N GLU A 49 -3.30 -2.40 -0.03
CA GLU A 49 -4.06 -3.04 1.06
C GLU A 49 -4.60 -4.42 0.63
N ASN A 50 -5.18 -4.51 -0.57
CA ASN A 50 -5.64 -5.77 -1.15
C ASN A 50 -4.47 -6.75 -1.44
N GLY A 51 -3.31 -6.23 -1.86
CA GLY A 51 -2.08 -7.01 -2.01
C GLY A 51 -1.62 -7.64 -0.70
N LEU A 52 -1.59 -6.83 0.36
CA LEU A 52 -1.21 -7.26 1.70
C LEU A 52 -2.16 -8.33 2.26
N GLU A 53 -3.47 -8.15 2.11
CA GLU A 53 -4.48 -9.13 2.55
C GLU A 53 -4.25 -10.49 1.88
N ARG A 54 -4.08 -10.52 0.55
CA ARG A 54 -3.80 -11.75 -0.20
C ARG A 54 -2.51 -12.44 0.25
N LEU A 55 -1.46 -11.68 0.57
CA LEU A 55 -0.19 -12.23 1.07
C LEU A 55 -0.27 -12.73 2.52
N GLN A 56 -1.25 -12.29 3.30
CA GLN A 56 -1.53 -12.83 4.62
C GLN A 56 -2.26 -14.17 4.51
N ASP A 57 -3.22 -14.28 3.60
CA ASP A 57 -3.96 -15.52 3.34
C ASP A 57 -3.08 -16.66 2.84
N LEU A 58 -2.03 -16.37 2.07
CA LEU A 58 -1.07 -17.36 1.57
C LEU A 58 -0.15 -17.97 2.66
N SER A 59 -0.18 -17.42 3.88
CA SER A 59 0.65 -17.86 5.00
C SER A 59 -0.10 -18.61 6.10
N LEU A 60 -1.41 -18.82 5.92
CA LEU A 60 -2.29 -19.62 6.79
C LEU A 60 -2.43 -21.05 6.26
#